data_AF-A0A160FAZ8-F1
#
_entry.id   AF-A0A160FAZ8-F1
#
_cell.length_a   1.000
_cell.length_b   1.000
_cell.length_c   1.000
_cell.angle_alpha   90.00
_cell.angle_beta   90.00
_cell.angle_gamma   90.00
#
_symmetry.space_group_name_H-M   'P 1'
#
loop_
_entity.id
_entity.type
_entity.pdbx_description
1 polymer ?
#
loop_
_entity_poly.entity_id
_entity_poly.type
_entity_poly.pdbx_seq_one_letter_code
_entity_poly.pdbx_strand_id
1 'polypeptide(L)' 'MASYILGKINIDDEKLKRDLEIHNEFPKIAEEYDEFGTGFWQNCTLWSWTSDELNTMYKDYDYPIQQTR' A
#
# COMPACT_ATOMS: atom_id res chain seq x y z
N MET A 1 -16.38 15.19 -9.78
CA MET A 1 -16.06 14.13 -10.75
C MET A 1 -16.59 12.83 -10.18
N ALA A 2 -17.46 12.10 -10.88
CA ALA A 2 -18.06 10.87 -10.35
C ALA A 2 -17.12 9.68 -10.57
N SER A 3 -17.04 8.77 -9.60
CA SER A 3 -16.22 7.55 -9.71
C SER A 3 -16.82 6.59 -10.74
N TYR A 4 -15.97 5.95 -11.55
CA TYR A 4 -16.35 4.90 -12.49
C TYR A 4 -15.17 3.92 -12.71
N ILE A 5 -15.44 2.75 -13.30
CA ILE A 5 -14.43 1.73 -13.59
C ILE A 5 -13.60 2.16 -14.81
N LEU A 6 -12.26 2.21 -14.65
CA LEU A 6 -11.34 2.52 -15.75
C LEU A 6 -11.06 1.30 -16.66
N GLY A 7 -11.11 0.09 -16.10
CA GLY A 7 -10.85 -1.16 -16.83
C GLY A 7 -10.83 -2.38 -15.91
N LYS A 8 -10.57 -3.55 -16.50
CA LYS A 8 -10.43 -4.84 -15.79
C LYS A 8 -9.21 -5.58 -16.32
N ILE A 9 -8.43 -6.17 -15.41
CA ILE A 9 -7.33 -7.08 -15.74
C ILE A 9 -7.67 -8.50 -15.28
N ASN A 10 -7.07 -9.49 -15.93
CA ASN A 10 -7.09 -10.87 -15.45
C ASN A 10 -5.94 -11.05 -14.47
N ILE A 11 -6.22 -11.67 -13.34
CA ILE A 11 -5.24 -11.94 -12.29
C ILE A 11 -4.93 -13.44 -12.31
N ASP A 12 -3.67 -13.77 -12.09
CA ASP A 12 -3.21 -15.15 -11.91
C ASP A 12 -3.34 -15.50 -10.41
N ASP A 13 -4.31 -16.35 -10.08
CA ASP A 13 -4.69 -16.66 -8.70
C ASP A 13 -3.56 -17.33 -7.91
N GLU A 14 -2.73 -18.15 -8.57
CA GLU A 14 -1.62 -18.84 -7.90
C GLU A 14 -0.49 -17.85 -7.56
N LYS A 15 -0.19 -16.91 -8.46
CA LYS A 15 0.78 -15.85 -8.15
C LYS A 15 0.27 -14.90 -7.09
N LEU A 16 -1.00 -14.47 -7.20
CA LEU A 16 -1.62 -13.58 -6.23
C LEU A 16 -1.63 -14.21 -4.83
N LYS A 17 -1.94 -15.50 -4.73
CA LYS A 17 -1.96 -16.20 -3.44
C LYS A 17 -0.62 -16.10 -2.71
N ARG A 18 0.49 -16.31 -3.42
CA ARG A 18 1.84 -16.17 -2.84
C ARG A 18 2.10 -14.75 -2.34
N ASP A 19 1.70 -13.75 -3.10
CA ASP A 19 1.88 -12.34 -2.70
C ASP A 19 1.03 -12.00 -1.47
N LEU A 20 -0.19 -12.55 -1.36
CA LEU A 20 -1.06 -12.39 -0.19
C LEU A 20 -0.52 -13.09 1.06
N GLU A 21 0.13 -14.25 0.91
CA GLU A 21 0.82 -14.94 2.02
C GLU A 21 1.94 -14.06 2.58
N ILE A 22 2.77 -13.47 1.71
CA ILE A 22 3.82 -12.51 2.10
C ILE A 22 3.22 -11.28 2.77
N HIS A 23 2.14 -10.72 2.21
CA HIS A 23 1.48 -9.53 2.76
C HIS A 23 0.93 -9.76 4.18
N ASN A 24 0.45 -10.97 4.49
CA ASN A 24 -0.04 -11.29 5.83
C ASN A 24 1.07 -11.34 6.90
N GLU A 25 2.32 -11.49 6.49
CA GLU A 25 3.49 -11.50 7.38
C GLU A 25 4.04 -10.09 7.63
N PHE A 26 3.52 -9.06 6.97
CA PHE A 26 4.02 -7.69 7.14
C PHE A 26 3.83 -7.20 8.57
N PRO A 27 4.80 -6.45 9.10
CA PRO A 27 4.72 -5.92 10.46
C PRO A 27 3.48 -5.03 10.57
N LYS A 28 2.74 -5.20 11.66
CA LYS A 28 1.62 -4.32 12.00
C LYS A 28 2.20 -3.04 12.56
N ILE A 29 2.29 -2.02 11.70
CA ILE A 29 2.75 -0.69 12.06
C ILE A 29 1.50 0.15 12.35
N ALA A 30 1.51 0.88 13.47
CA ALA A 30 0.47 1.87 13.74
C ALA A 30 0.64 3.01 12.73
N GLU A 31 -0.32 3.15 11.83
CA GLU A 31 -0.26 4.19 10.81
C GLU A 31 -0.64 5.56 11.38
N GLU A 32 -0.09 6.61 10.78
CA GLU A 32 -0.43 7.99 11.19
C GLU A 32 -1.91 8.34 10.91
N TYR A 33 -2.59 7.55 10.06
CA TYR A 33 -4.03 7.65 9.76
C TYR A 33 -4.94 6.83 10.70
N ASP A 34 -4.38 6.08 11.65
CA ASP A 34 -5.15 5.27 12.61
C ASP A 34 -6.08 6.13 13.49
N GLU A 35 -5.89 7.46 13.51
CA GLU A 35 -6.77 8.41 14.16
C GLU A 35 -8.21 8.46 13.59
N PHE A 36 -8.44 7.93 12.38
CA PHE A 36 -9.76 7.90 11.73
C PHE A 36 -10.40 6.50 11.65
N GLY A 37 -9.69 5.46 12.09
CA GLY A 37 -10.11 4.07 11.99
C GLY A 37 -11.03 3.63 13.14
N THR A 38 -12.06 2.83 12.83
CA THR A 38 -12.70 1.96 13.82
C THR A 38 -12.31 0.52 13.51
N GLY A 39 -11.35 -0.05 14.25
CA GLY A 39 -10.80 -1.39 14.02
C GLY A 39 -9.29 -1.37 13.77
N PHE A 40 -8.76 -2.40 13.10
CA PHE A 40 -7.37 -2.41 12.64
C PHE A 40 -7.35 -2.11 11.14
N TRP A 41 -6.76 -0.98 10.76
CA TRP A 41 -6.51 -0.61 9.37
C TRP A 41 -5.00 -0.50 9.16
N GLN A 42 -4.54 -1.01 8.02
CA GLN A 42 -3.13 -1.02 7.65
C GLN A 42 -3.02 -0.87 6.14
N ASN A 43 -2.33 0.17 5.68
CA ASN A 43 -1.73 0.20 4.37
C ASN A 43 -0.29 -0.29 4.44
N CYS A 44 0.11 -0.95 3.37
CA CYS A 44 1.47 -1.43 3.18
C CYS A 44 2.04 -0.68 1.98
N THR A 45 2.78 0.40 2.23
CA THR A 45 3.33 1.23 1.17
C THR A 45 4.40 0.46 0.40
N LEU A 46 4.09 0.03 -0.83
CA LEU A 46 5.04 -0.69 -1.70
C LEU A 46 6.02 0.26 -2.43
N TRP A 47 5.55 1.47 -2.73
CA TRP A 47 6.33 2.52 -3.36
C TRP A 47 6.00 3.87 -2.72
N SER A 48 7.04 4.66 -2.42
CA SER A 48 6.93 5.98 -1.78
C SER A 48 7.94 6.98 -2.36
N TRP A 49 7.83 8.23 -1.93
CA TRP A 49 8.83 9.27 -2.22
C TRP A 49 10.17 8.99 -1.52
N THR A 50 10.17 8.19 -0.44
CA THR A 50 11.39 7.63 0.17
C THR A 50 11.43 6.11 0.01
N SER A 51 12.57 5.51 0.34
CA SER A 51 12.69 4.06 0.51
C SER A 51 12.42 3.59 1.94
N ASP A 52 11.96 4.47 2.83
CA ASP A 52 11.84 4.21 4.27
C ASP A 52 10.42 3.73 4.59
N GLU A 53 10.33 2.49 5.09
CA GLU A 53 9.10 1.75 5.44
C GLU A 53 8.21 2.44 6.48
N LEU A 54 8.77 3.35 7.28
CA LEU A 54 8.01 4.09 8.28
C LEU A 54 7.29 5.30 7.68
N ASN A 55 7.60 5.71 6.44
CA ASN A 55 6.90 6.79 5.76
C ASN A 55 5.59 6.28 5.14
N THR A 56 4.53 6.30 5.94
CA THR A 56 3.18 5.91 5.51
C THR A 56 2.38 7.06 4.88
N MET A 57 2.83 8.31 5.05
CA MET A 57 2.14 9.49 4.52
C MET A 57 2.42 9.79 3.05
N TYR A 58 1.34 10.19 2.36
CA TYR A 58 1.43 10.81 1.04
C TYR A 58 2.15 12.16 1.11
N LYS A 59 2.99 12.43 0.11
CA LYS A 59 3.66 13.71 -0.10
C LYS A 59 3.85 13.94 -1.59
N ASP A 60 3.81 15.21 -2.02
CA ASP A 60 4.19 15.60 -3.38
C ASP A 60 5.72 15.60 -3.55
N TYR A 61 6.19 15.13 -4.69
CA TYR A 61 7.61 15.04 -5.04
C TYR A 61 7.80 15.08 -6.56
N ASP A 62 8.95 15.60 -7.00
CA ASP A 62 9.23 15.89 -8.41
C ASP A 62 10.26 14.93 -9.03
N TYR A 63 10.43 13.75 -8.44
CA TYR A 63 11.38 12.73 -8.87
C TYR A 63 10.69 11.35 -8.98
N PRO A 64 11.31 10.34 -9.60
CA PRO A 64 10.70 9.01 -9.70
C PRO A 64 10.42 8.39 -8.33
N ILE A 65 9.28 7.70 -8.20
CA ILE A 65 8.90 6.97 -7.00
C ILE A 65 9.94 5.88 -6.68
N GLN A 66 10.19 5.65 -5.40
CA GLN A 66 11.16 4.67 -4.92
C GLN A 66 10.44 3.46 -4.34
N GLN A 67 11.05 2.27 -4.44
CA GLN A 67 10.53 1.07 -3.79
C GLN A 67 10.85 1.12 -2.29
N THR A 68 9.84 0.89 -1.46
CA THR A 68 10.00 0.75 -0.01
C THR A 68 10.85 -0.48 0.30
N ARG A 69 11.79 -0.36 1.24
CA ARG A 69 12.73 -1.42 1.61
C ARG A 69 12.64 -1.78 3.07
#